data_AF-A0A7C3A6V3-F1
#
_entry.id   AF-A0A7C3A6V3-F1
#
_cell.length_a   1.000
_cell.length_b   1.000
_cell.length_c   1.000
_cell.angle_alpha   90.00
_cell.angle_beta   90.00
_cell.angle_gamma   90.00
#
_symmetry.space_group_name_H-M   'P 1'
#
loop_
_entity.id
_entity.type
_entity.pdbx_description
1 polymer ?
#
loop_
_entity_poly.entity_id
_entity_poly.type
_entity_poly.pdbx_seq_one_letter_code
_entity_poly.pdbx_strand_id
1 'polypeptide(L)' 'IRECARIQTFPDWYKFTGSIFDKYSLIGDAVPPLLARRIAEAVLKSLVDAGINPKSSDHRC' A
#
# COMPACT_ATOMS: atom_id res chain seq x y z
N ILE A 1 -7.14 -3.47 17.61
CA ILE A 1 -6.18 -2.88 16.62
C ILE A 1 -5.46 -3.95 15.80
N ARG A 2 -4.67 -4.86 16.39
CA ARG A 2 -3.88 -5.85 15.61
C ARG A 2 -4.73 -6.69 14.65
N GLU A 3 -5.90 -7.13 15.09
CA GLU A 3 -6.81 -7.91 14.26
C GLU A 3 -7.35 -7.11 13.08
N CYS A 4 -7.79 -5.87 13.30
CA CYS A 4 -8.23 -4.97 12.23
C CYS A 4 -7.11 -4.72 11.21
N ALA A 5 -5.87 -4.51 11.68
CA ALA A 5 -4.71 -4.35 10.82
C ALA A 5 -4.46 -5.61 9.97
N ARG A 6 -4.55 -6.80 10.57
CA ARG A 6 -4.40 -8.09 9.85
C ARG A 6 -5.50 -8.33 8.83
N ILE A 7 -6.75 -8.00 9.17
CA ILE A 7 -7.89 -8.08 8.25
C ILE A 7 -7.63 -7.19 7.03
N GLN A 8 -7.10 -5.99 7.25
CA GLN A 8 -6.68 -5.07 6.20
C GLN A 8 -5.32 -5.42 5.57
N THR A 9 -4.77 -6.61 5.82
CA THR A 9 -3.51 -7.12 5.26
C THR A 9 -2.25 -6.31 5.61
N PHE A 10 -2.30 -5.50 6.67
CA PHE A 10 -1.10 -4.88 7.20
C PHE A 10 -0.18 -5.93 7.83
N PRO A 11 1.14 -5.81 7.65
CA PRO A 11 2.08 -6.74 8.23
C PRO A 11 2.14 -6.58 9.76
N ASP A 12 2.38 -7.68 10.46
CA ASP A 12 2.36 -7.73 11.93
C ASP A 12 3.39 -6.80 12.61
N TRP A 13 4.45 -6.43 11.90
CA TRP A 13 5.47 -5.49 12.39
C TRP A 13 5.07 -4.02 12.24
N TYR A 14 3.99 -3.70 11.52
CA TYR A 14 3.56 -2.32 11.30
C TYR A 14 2.93 -1.73 12.57
N LYS A 15 3.40 -0.55 12.98
CA LYS A 15 2.95 0.14 14.20
C LYS A 15 2.23 1.43 13.85
N PHE A 16 0.94 1.48 14.15
CA PHE A 16 0.14 2.71 14.05
C PHE A 16 0.38 3.61 15.27
N THR A 17 0.53 4.91 15.03
CA THR A 17 0.74 5.96 16.05
C THR A 17 -0.59 6.63 16.44
N GLY A 18 -0.60 7.46 17.48
CA GLY A 18 -1.80 8.18 17.94
C GLY A 18 -2.60 7.46 19.04
N SER A 19 -3.82 7.94 19.31
CA SER A 19 -4.74 7.34 20.27
C SER A 19 -5.33 6.02 19.74
N ILE A 20 -6.05 5.28 20.59
CA ILE A 20 -6.73 4.04 20.15
C ILE A 20 -7.78 4.32 19.07
N PHE A 21 -8.51 5.45 19.20
CA PHE A 21 -9.56 5.84 18.26
C PHE A 21 -8.96 6.20 16.90
N ASP A 22 -7.91 7.02 16.90
CA ASP A 22 -7.21 7.42 15.66
C ASP A 22 -6.71 6.20 14.89
N LYS A 23 -6.19 5.18 15.59
CA LYS A 23 -5.72 3.95 14.96
C LYS A 23 -6.84 3.16 14.30
N TYR A 24 -8.04 3.12 14.87
CA TYR A 24 -9.17 2.45 14.25
C TYR A 24 -9.62 3.19 12.99
N SER A 25 -9.71 4.52 13.02
CA SER A 25 -10.01 5.33 11.84
C SER A 25 -8.95 5.14 10.75
N LEU A 26 -7.66 5.23 11.10
CA LEU A 26 -6.56 5.02 10.15
C LEU A 26 -6.60 3.64 9.49
N ILE A 27 -6.91 2.58 10.24
CA ILE A 27 -7.02 1.22 9.68
C ILE A 27 -8.30 1.04 8.85
N GLY A 28 -9.41 1.65 9.28
CA GLY A 28 -10.71 1.56 8.60
C GLY A 28 -10.71 2.26 7.26
N ASP A 29 -10.11 3.45 7.20
CA ASP A 29 -10.09 4.29 6.00
C ASP A 29 -8.92 3.97 5.05
N ALA A 30 -7.93 3.18 5.50
CA ALA A 30 -6.79 2.82 4.67
C ALA A 30 -7.15 1.82 3.57
N VAL A 31 -6.45 1.95 2.43
CA VAL A 31 -6.44 0.93 1.38
C VAL A 31 -5.57 -0.25 1.84
N PRO A 32 -6.09 -1.50 1.80
CA PRO A 32 -5.31 -2.68 2.19
C PRO A 32 -4.01 -2.79 1.37
N PRO A 33 -2.83 -2.99 1.98
CA PRO A 33 -1.55 -3.07 1.26
C PRO A 33 -1.52 -4.14 0.17
N LEU A 34 -2.16 -5.28 0.40
CA LEU A 34 -2.24 -6.35 -0.60
C LEU A 34 -3.02 -5.92 -1.83
N LEU A 35 -4.14 -5.21 -1.65
CA LEU A 35 -4.96 -4.70 -2.74
C LEU A 35 -4.18 -3.65 -3.54
N ALA A 36 -3.53 -2.72 -2.85
CA ALA A 36 -2.69 -1.70 -3.48
C ALA A 36 -1.61 -2.32 -4.38
N ARG A 37 -0.95 -3.40 -3.92
CA ARG A 37 0.02 -4.14 -4.73
C ARG A 37 -0.58 -4.70 -6.02
N ARG A 38 -1.77 -5.31 -5.95
CA ARG A 38 -2.41 -5.90 -7.14
C ARG A 38 -2.81 -4.83 -8.16
N ILE A 39 -3.30 -3.69 -7.68
CA ILE A 39 -3.61 -2.55 -8.54
C ILE A 39 -2.33 -2.03 -9.20
N ALA A 40 -1.25 -1.86 -8.44
CA ALA A 40 0.04 -1.42 -8.97
C ALA A 40 0.59 -2.39 -10.02
N GLU A 41 0.51 -3.70 -9.80
CA GLU A 41 0.89 -4.74 -10.77
C GLU A 41 0.09 -4.63 -12.07
N ALA A 42 -1.23 -4.45 -11.97
CA ALA A 42 -2.10 -4.29 -13.13
C ALA A 42 -1.79 -3.01 -13.91
N VAL A 43 -1.60 -1.88 -13.20
CA VAL A 43 -1.22 -0.60 -13.82
C VAL A 43 0.14 -0.70 -14.48
N LEU A 44 1.13 -1.31 -13.82
CA LEU A 44 2.47 -1.52 -14.38
C LEU A 44 2.41 -2.33 -15.68
N LYS A 45 1.61 -3.41 -15.70
CA LYS A 45 1.40 -4.20 -16.92
C LYS A 45 0.83 -3.33 -18.04
N SER A 46 -0.22 -2.57 -17.77
CA SER A 46 -0.84 -1.68 -18.76
C SER A 46 0.14 -0.61 -19.28
N LEU A 47 1.00 -0.07 -18.42
CA LEU A 47 2.02 0.91 -18.83
C LEU A 47 3.07 0.26 -19.75
N VAL A 48 3.53 -0.93 -19.41
CA VAL A 48 4.49 -1.68 -20.24
C VAL A 48 3.87 -2.05 -21.58
N ASP A 49 2.61 -2.49 -21.61
CA ASP A 49 1.87 -2.79 -22.84
C ASP A 49 1.70 -1.53 -23.72
N ALA A 50 1.58 -0.34 -23.10
CA ALA A 50 1.58 0.94 -23.78
C ALA A 50 2.98 1.45 -24.21
N GLY A 51 4.04 0.67 -23.98
CA GLY A 51 5.42 1.03 -24.32
C GLY A 51 6.10 1.99 -23.33
N ILE A 52 5.47 2.25 -22.18
CA ILE A 52 6.01 3.10 -21.12
C ILE A 52 6.80 2.22 -20.16
N ASN A 53 8.13 2.18 -20.32
CA ASN A 53 9.00 1.44 -19.42
C ASN A 53 9.38 2.31 -18.20
N PRO A 54 8.97 1.97 -16.97
CA PRO A 54 9.25 2.77 -15.78
C PRO A 54 10.73 2.72 -15.34
N LYS A 55 11.63 2.10 -16.11
CA LYS A 55 13.08 2.24 -15.90
C LYS A 55 13.56 3.64 -16.29
N SER A 56 13.23 4.63 -15.48
CA SER A 56 14.02 5.85 -15.35
C SER A 56 14.35 6.03 -13.88
N SER A 57 15.18 5.15 -13.36
CA SER A 57 15.87 5.42 -12.12
C SER A 57 17.14 6.21 -12.43
N ASP A 58 16.93 7.40 -12.99
CA ASP A 58 17.85 8.52 -12.90
C ASP A 58 17.89 8.93 -11.43
N HIS A 59 18.64 8.19 -10.62
CA HIS A 59 18.99 8.57 -9.27
C HIS A 59 20.04 9.69 -9.37
N ARG A 60 19.63 10.87 -9.86
CA ARG A 60 20.40 12.09 -9.69
C ARG A 60 19.90 12.79 -8.44
N CYS A 61 20.73 12.60 -7.40
CA CYS A 61 20.88 13.40 -6.19
C CYS A 61 19.74 13.33 -5.15
#